data_AF-A0A961D1B0-F1
#
_entry.id   AF-A0A961D1B0-F1
#
_cell.length_a   1.000
_cell.length_b   1.000
_cell.length_c   1.000
_cell.angle_alpha   90.00
_cell.angle_beta   90.00
_cell.angle_gamma   90.00
#
_symmetry.space_group_name_H-M   'P 1'
#
loop_
_entity.id
_entity.type
_entity.pdbx_description
1 polymer ?
#
loop_
_entity_poly.entity_id
_entity_poly.type
_entity_poly.pdbx_seq_one_letter_code
_entity_poly.pdbx_strand_id
1 'polypeptide(L)'
;FDEALGTSSEGVLAEQGDWNAGWAMYLRDGELRWVMAGFGGPRELAAPIPNGARSLHVEGTCSPDDVELVLGADGVEIARGSIGAPIPLAWAPDGAFLTVGYARPFPVTERMDTDIEAPESFLGLSVRTGSPPPLDLEAEFDRVMRHQ
;
A
#
# COMPACT_ATOMS: atom_id res chain seq x y z
N PHE A 1 -5.88 -23.00 11.08
CA PHE A 1 -5.30 -22.38 9.88
C PHE A 1 -3.90 -21.98 10.31
N ASP A 2 -2.93 -22.87 10.08
CA ASP A 2 -1.71 -22.92 10.91
C ASP A 2 -0.44 -22.60 10.14
N GLU A 3 -0.55 -22.30 8.83
CA GLU A 3 0.61 -22.08 7.99
C GLU A 3 1.09 -20.62 8.09
N ALA A 4 2.33 -20.46 8.52
CA ALA A 4 2.99 -19.17 8.60
C ALA A 4 3.59 -18.79 7.23
N LEU A 5 3.89 -17.51 7.03
CA LEU A 5 4.58 -17.06 5.83
C LEU A 5 5.99 -17.67 5.79
N GLY A 6 6.32 -18.24 4.63
CA GLY A 6 7.65 -18.71 4.33
C GLY A 6 8.54 -17.56 3.84
N THR A 7 9.85 -17.77 3.85
CA THR A 7 10.83 -16.80 3.34
C THR A 7 10.77 -16.61 1.81
N SER A 8 9.90 -17.36 1.12
CA SER A 8 9.65 -17.26 -0.33
C SER A 8 8.17 -16.99 -0.62
N SER A 9 7.41 -16.46 0.36
CA SER A 9 6.03 -16.08 0.11
C SER A 9 5.97 -14.91 -0.87
N GLU A 10 5.11 -15.03 -1.87
CA GLU A 10 4.87 -14.05 -2.93
C GLU A 10 3.37 -13.80 -3.07
N GLY A 11 3.02 -12.69 -3.72
CA GLY A 11 1.65 -12.41 -4.15
C GLY A 11 1.09 -11.10 -3.63
N VAL A 12 -0.02 -10.69 -4.24
CA VAL A 12 -0.68 -9.40 -3.96
C VAL A 12 -1.63 -9.54 -2.77
N LEU A 13 -1.36 -8.81 -1.68
CA LEU A 13 -2.23 -8.81 -0.49
C LEU A 13 -3.39 -7.83 -0.68
N ALA A 14 -3.09 -6.62 -1.15
CA ALA A 14 -4.08 -5.58 -1.40
C ALA A 14 -3.57 -4.57 -2.44
N GLU A 15 -4.47 -4.05 -3.26
CA GLU A 15 -4.20 -2.99 -4.22
C GLU A 15 -5.42 -2.07 -4.33
N GLN A 16 -5.21 -0.75 -4.37
CA GLN A 16 -6.24 0.22 -4.72
C GLN A 16 -5.65 1.27 -5.65
N GLY A 17 -6.31 1.51 -6.77
CA GLY A 17 -5.84 2.44 -7.80
C GLY A 17 -5.00 1.73 -8.86
N ASP A 18 -4.21 2.54 -9.56
CA ASP A 18 -3.34 2.14 -10.66
C ASP A 18 -2.00 2.90 -10.57
N TRP A 19 -1.15 2.77 -11.60
CA TRP A 19 0.13 3.49 -11.67
C TRP A 19 0.02 5.02 -11.73
N ASN A 20 -1.18 5.58 -11.88
CA ASN A 20 -1.39 7.02 -11.86
C ASN A 20 -1.70 7.51 -10.45
N ALA A 21 -2.55 6.79 -9.72
CA ALA A 21 -2.98 7.18 -8.38
C ALA A 21 -3.49 5.97 -7.56
N GLY A 22 -2.56 5.28 -6.91
CA GLY A 22 -2.88 4.11 -6.11
C GLY A 22 -1.81 3.73 -5.08
N TRP A 23 -2.16 2.74 -4.27
CA TRP A 23 -1.26 2.10 -3.33
C TRP A 23 -1.43 0.58 -3.40
N ALA A 24 -0.36 -0.16 -3.10
CA ALA A 24 -0.42 -1.61 -2.99
C ALA A 24 0.42 -2.12 -1.83
N MET A 25 0.00 -3.26 -1.29
CA MET A 25 0.72 -4.07 -0.32
C MET A 25 0.87 -5.47 -0.89
N TYR A 26 2.11 -5.92 -1.08
CA TYR A 26 2.38 -7.20 -1.74
C TYR A 26 3.66 -7.84 -1.20
N LEU A 27 3.80 -9.14 -1.48
CA LEU A 27 4.95 -9.94 -1.13
C LEU A 27 5.77 -10.24 -2.38
N ARG A 28 7.08 -10.05 -2.30
CA ARG A 28 7.99 -10.38 -3.39
C ARG A 28 9.38 -10.65 -2.84
N ASP A 29 10.03 -11.71 -3.32
CA ASP A 29 11.40 -12.06 -2.90
C ASP A 29 11.55 -12.21 -1.36
N GLY A 30 10.50 -12.66 -0.68
CA GLY A 30 10.49 -12.80 0.79
C GLY A 30 10.35 -11.49 1.57
N GLU A 31 10.05 -10.38 0.90
CA GLU A 31 9.87 -9.06 1.51
C GLU A 31 8.40 -8.65 1.50
N LEU A 32 8.00 -7.96 2.57
CA LEU A 32 6.78 -7.17 2.60
C LEU A 32 7.08 -5.83 1.94
N ARG A 33 6.26 -5.44 0.97
CA ARG A 33 6.37 -4.17 0.24
C ARG A 33 5.09 -3.37 0.38
N TRP A 34 5.24 -2.08 0.66
CA TRP A 34 4.18 -1.10 0.51
C TRP A 34 4.62 -0.05 -0.50
N VAL A 35 3.78 0.25 -1.48
CA VAL A 35 4.11 1.15 -2.58
C VAL A 35 2.97 2.14 -2.80
N MET A 36 3.35 3.37 -3.18
CA MET A 36 2.45 4.41 -3.65
C MET A 36 2.86 4.86 -5.05
N ALA A 37 1.91 4.86 -5.97
CA ALA A 37 2.06 5.52 -7.26
C ALA A 37 2.02 7.03 -7.10
N GLY A 38 2.81 7.75 -7.89
CA GLY A 38 2.84 9.20 -7.87
C GLY A 38 3.72 9.80 -8.96
N PHE A 39 3.66 11.13 -9.06
CA PHE A 39 4.49 11.88 -10.01
C PHE A 39 5.99 11.63 -9.73
N GLY A 40 6.73 11.26 -10.78
CA GLY A 40 8.14 10.88 -10.69
C GLY A 40 8.38 9.38 -10.49
N GLY A 41 7.32 8.56 -10.45
CA GLY A 41 7.39 7.10 -10.34
C GLY A 41 6.95 6.57 -8.97
N PRO A 42 6.80 5.24 -8.85
CA PRO A 42 6.36 4.60 -7.62
C PRO A 42 7.39 4.78 -6.50
N ARG A 43 6.91 5.05 -5.29
CA ARG A 43 7.70 5.19 -4.07
C ARG A 43 7.33 4.05 -3.13
N GLU A 44 8.33 3.35 -2.60
CA GLU A 44 8.10 2.12 -1.84
C GLU A 44 8.95 2.06 -0.57
N LEU A 45 8.43 1.33 0.41
CA LEU A 45 9.18 0.81 1.54
C LEU A 45 9.08 -0.72 1.52
N ALA A 46 10.20 -1.39 1.73
CA ALA A 46 10.31 -2.85 1.70
C ALA A 46 11.08 -3.36 2.92
N ALA A 47 10.73 -4.56 3.38
CA ALA A 47 11.44 -5.20 4.48
C ALA A 47 11.38 -6.74 4.38
N PRO A 48 12.47 -7.46 4.68
CA PRO A 48 12.45 -8.91 4.81
C PRO A 48 11.45 -9.37 5.87
N ILE A 49 10.64 -10.38 5.54
CA ILE A 49 9.67 -10.96 6.46
C ILE A 49 10.38 -11.98 7.36
N PRO A 50 10.25 -11.88 8.69
CA PRO A 50 10.75 -12.91 9.58
C PRO A 50 10.14 -14.28 9.25
N ASN A 51 10.97 -15.32 9.19
CA ASN A 51 10.49 -16.68 8.94
C ASN A 51 9.44 -17.09 9.99
N GLY A 52 8.30 -17.60 9.53
CA GLY A 52 7.23 -18.00 10.43
C GLY A 52 6.30 -16.85 10.86
N ALA A 53 6.41 -15.66 10.25
CA ALA A 53 5.49 -14.57 10.50
C ALA A 53 4.04 -14.97 10.17
N ARG A 54 3.08 -14.55 11.00
CA ARG A 54 1.65 -14.88 10.83
C ARG A 54 0.77 -13.67 10.54
N SER A 55 1.27 -12.49 10.87
CA SER A 55 0.58 -11.22 10.65
C SER A 55 1.58 -10.19 10.15
N LEU A 56 1.12 -9.36 9.23
CA LEU A 56 1.87 -8.25 8.66
C LEU A 56 1.06 -6.98 8.88
N HIS A 57 1.73 -5.85 9.09
CA HIS A 57 1.08 -4.56 9.21
C HIS A 57 1.92 -3.45 8.60
N VAL A 58 1.22 -2.39 8.21
CA VAL A 58 1.79 -1.12 7.79
C VAL A 58 1.07 -0.03 8.57
N GLU A 59 1.83 0.79 9.28
CA GLU A 59 1.32 1.98 9.95
C GLU A 59 1.87 3.22 9.24
N GLY A 60 1.00 4.21 8.99
CA GLY A 60 1.36 5.44 8.31
C GLY A 60 1.04 6.66 9.16
N THR A 61 2.03 7.55 9.32
CA THR A 61 1.83 8.89 9.90
C THR A 61 1.96 9.92 8.78
N CYS A 62 0.86 10.60 8.49
CA CYS A 62 0.80 11.57 7.39
C CYS A 62 1.15 12.98 7.88
N SER A 63 1.90 13.71 7.05
CA SER A 63 2.16 15.14 7.15
C SER A 63 1.81 15.82 5.82
N PRO A 64 1.78 17.16 5.74
CA PRO A 64 1.42 17.86 4.51
C PRO A 64 2.28 17.53 3.29
N ASP A 65 3.54 17.14 3.50
CA ASP A 65 4.51 16.94 2.43
C ASP A 65 5.05 15.49 2.37
N ASP A 66 4.67 14.65 3.34
CA ASP A 66 5.30 13.34 3.51
C ASP A 66 4.45 12.34 4.29
N VAL A 67 4.79 11.07 4.16
CA VAL A 67 4.24 9.94 4.89
C VAL A 67 5.37 9.10 5.43
N GLU A 68 5.43 9.01 6.76
CA GLU A 68 6.31 8.07 7.45
C GLU A 68 5.59 6.75 7.61
N LEU A 69 6.23 5.67 7.20
CA LEU A 69 5.72 4.31 7.29
C LEU A 69 6.52 3.48 8.28
N VAL A 70 5.81 2.62 9.00
CA VAL A 70 6.37 1.52 9.80
C VAL A 70 5.81 0.22 9.24
N LEU A 71 6.69 -0.66 8.76
CA LEU A 71 6.35 -2.03 8.41
C LEU A 71 6.59 -2.92 9.63
N GLY A 72 5.71 -3.89 9.85
CA GLY A 72 5.90 -4.84 10.93
C GLY A 72 5.31 -6.22 10.68
N ALA A 73 5.79 -7.16 11.48
CA ALA A 73 5.37 -8.56 11.48
C ALA A 73 5.15 -9.03 12.93
N ASP A 74 4.01 -9.68 13.21
CA ASP A 74 3.67 -10.21 14.54
C ASP A 74 3.84 -9.19 15.68
N GLY A 75 3.48 -7.94 15.40
CA GLY A 75 3.55 -6.82 16.35
C GLY A 75 4.95 -6.24 16.56
N VAL A 76 5.94 -6.66 15.77
CA VAL A 76 7.32 -6.14 15.81
C VAL A 76 7.60 -5.31 14.56
N GLU A 77 8.18 -4.13 14.74
CA GLU A 77 8.70 -3.30 13.64
C GLU A 77 9.86 -4.01 12.93
N ILE A 78 9.76 -4.13 11.60
CA ILE A 78 10.80 -4.73 10.74
C ILE A 78 11.45 -3.69 9.82
N ALA A 79 10.78 -2.57 9.55
CA ALA A 79 11.37 -1.42 8.87
C ALA A 79 10.59 -0.13 9.17
N ARG A 80 11.27 0.99 8.93
CA ARG A 80 10.71 2.33 9.01
C ARG A 80 11.31 3.21 7.92
N GLY A 81 10.50 4.08 7.32
CA GLY A 81 11.00 5.05 6.36
C GLY A 81 9.95 6.02 5.84
N SER A 82 10.46 7.09 5.26
CA SER A 82 9.70 8.13 4.57
C SER A 82 9.43 7.74 3.11
N ILE A 83 8.22 8.02 2.64
CA ILE A 83 7.84 7.93 1.22
C ILE A 83 8.32 9.17 0.43
N GLY A 84 8.56 10.28 1.11
CA GLY A 84 9.00 11.56 0.56
C GLY A 84 7.93 12.28 -0.25
N ALA A 85 6.65 11.95 -0.03
CA ALA A 85 5.51 12.54 -0.72
C ALA A 85 4.24 12.39 0.12
N PRO A 86 3.27 13.33 0.01
CA PRO A 86 2.04 13.27 0.78
C PRO A 86 1.07 12.21 0.24
N ILE A 87 0.16 11.72 1.10
CA ILE A 87 -0.99 10.93 0.68
C ILE A 87 -1.90 11.81 -0.20
N PRO A 88 -2.35 11.33 -1.38
CA PRO A 88 -3.33 12.06 -2.18
C PRO A 88 -4.69 12.16 -1.47
N LEU A 89 -5.46 13.20 -1.81
CA LEU A 89 -6.81 13.39 -1.28
C LEU A 89 -7.73 12.21 -1.58
N ALA A 90 -7.55 11.60 -2.76
CA ALA A 90 -8.33 10.45 -3.20
C ALA A 90 -7.42 9.44 -3.91
N TRP A 91 -7.75 8.17 -3.71
CA TRP A 91 -7.19 7.04 -4.44
C TRP A 91 -8.13 6.61 -5.55
N ALA A 92 -7.60 6.02 -6.62
CA ALA A 92 -8.40 5.44 -7.70
C ALA A 92 -9.45 6.39 -8.31
N PRO A 93 -9.08 7.63 -8.71
CA PRO A 93 -10.04 8.58 -9.28
C PRO A 93 -10.69 8.09 -10.59
N ASP A 94 -10.09 7.07 -11.21
CA ASP A 94 -10.51 6.41 -12.45
C ASP A 94 -11.42 5.18 -12.22
N GLY A 95 -11.63 4.76 -10.97
CA GLY A 95 -12.49 3.62 -10.62
C GLY A 95 -11.76 2.29 -10.42
N ALA A 96 -10.43 2.28 -10.33
CA ALA A 96 -9.65 1.11 -9.91
C ALA A 96 -9.81 0.84 -8.40
N PHE A 97 -10.97 0.35 -7.98
CA PHE A 97 -11.30 0.11 -6.57
C PHE A 97 -10.43 -0.98 -5.91
N LEU A 98 -10.41 -0.97 -4.57
CA LEU A 98 -9.65 -1.91 -3.74
C LEU A 98 -9.91 -3.37 -4.13
N THR A 99 -8.84 -4.11 -4.40
CA THR A 99 -8.78 -5.58 -4.47
C THR A 99 -7.99 -6.14 -3.30
N VAL A 100 -8.30 -7.37 -2.92
CA VAL A 100 -7.70 -8.06 -1.77
C VAL A 100 -7.41 -9.49 -2.21
N GLY A 101 -6.15 -9.90 -2.08
CA GLY A 101 -5.67 -11.23 -2.49
C GLY A 101 -5.32 -11.38 -3.96
N TYR A 102 -5.50 -10.35 -4.78
CA TYR A 102 -5.19 -10.34 -6.21
C TYR A 102 -5.04 -8.91 -6.74
N ALA A 103 -4.46 -8.76 -7.94
CA ALA A 103 -4.34 -7.50 -8.67
C ALA A 103 -5.16 -7.51 -9.97
N ARG A 104 -5.42 -6.32 -10.52
CA ARG A 104 -6.04 -6.17 -11.84
C ARG A 104 -5.00 -5.82 -12.90
N PRO A 105 -5.32 -6.03 -14.20
CA PRO A 105 -4.55 -5.39 -15.27
C PRO A 105 -4.56 -3.89 -15.02
N PHE A 106 -3.38 -3.23 -15.08
CA PHE A 106 -3.09 -1.85 -14.64
C PHE A 106 -2.63 -1.72 -13.17
N PRO A 107 -1.49 -2.32 -12.80
CA PRO A 107 -1.02 -2.30 -11.42
C PRO A 107 -0.53 -0.92 -10.98
N VAL A 108 -0.54 -0.69 -9.67
CA VAL A 108 0.09 0.48 -9.02
C VAL A 108 1.58 0.61 -9.36
N THR A 109 2.26 -0.51 -9.62
CA THR A 109 3.67 -0.55 -10.01
C THR A 109 3.95 -1.75 -10.88
N GLU A 110 4.82 -1.59 -11.88
CA GLU A 110 5.33 -2.70 -12.70
C GLU A 110 6.19 -3.69 -11.91
N ARG A 111 6.59 -3.33 -10.68
CA ARG A 111 7.33 -4.19 -9.76
C ARG A 111 6.45 -5.20 -9.03
N MET A 112 5.14 -5.13 -9.19
CA MET A 112 4.21 -6.11 -8.66
C MET A 112 3.93 -7.16 -9.74
N ASP A 113 4.03 -8.44 -9.40
CA ASP A 113 3.58 -9.50 -10.29
C ASP A 113 2.06 -9.67 -10.13
N THR A 114 1.30 -9.27 -11.15
CA THR A 114 -0.17 -9.28 -11.10
C THR A 114 -0.77 -10.67 -11.30
N ASP A 115 0.04 -11.64 -11.76
CA ASP A 115 -0.41 -13.00 -12.01
C ASP A 115 -0.30 -13.89 -10.76
N ILE A 116 0.33 -13.38 -9.69
CA ILE A 116 0.50 -14.09 -8.42
C ILE A 116 -0.49 -13.55 -7.37
N GLU A 117 -1.51 -14.35 -7.10
CA GLU A 117 -2.46 -14.12 -6.00
C GLU A 117 -1.79 -14.27 -4.63
N ALA A 118 -2.43 -13.75 -3.58
CA ALA A 118 -1.93 -13.92 -2.22
C ALA A 118 -1.75 -15.40 -1.84
N PRO A 119 -0.81 -15.71 -0.92
CA PRO A 119 -0.64 -17.06 -0.40
C PRO A 119 -1.96 -17.64 0.14
N GLU A 120 -2.16 -18.95 0.03
CA GLU A 120 -3.38 -19.63 0.55
C GLU A 120 -3.60 -19.41 2.07
N SER A 121 -2.53 -19.08 2.80
CA SER A 121 -2.59 -18.73 4.23
C SER A 121 -3.11 -17.31 4.50
N PHE A 122 -3.30 -16.48 3.47
CA PHE A 122 -3.84 -15.13 3.60
C PHE A 122 -5.34 -15.16 3.91
N LEU A 123 -5.69 -14.77 5.13
CA LEU A 123 -7.07 -14.83 5.62
C LEU A 123 -7.87 -13.54 5.37
N GLY A 124 -7.20 -12.40 5.19
CA GLY A 124 -7.87 -11.14 4.92
C GLY A 124 -7.09 -9.90 5.31
N LEU A 125 -7.72 -8.76 5.06
CA LEU A 125 -7.17 -7.42 5.24
C LEU A 125 -8.07 -6.60 6.18
N SER A 126 -7.46 -5.82 7.08
CA SER A 126 -8.13 -4.74 7.79
C SER A 126 -7.43 -3.43 7.46
N VAL A 127 -8.19 -2.47 6.92
CA VAL A 127 -7.72 -1.10 6.72
C VAL A 127 -8.40 -0.22 7.75
N ARG A 128 -7.61 0.54 8.50
CA ARG A 128 -8.10 1.51 9.48
C ARG A 128 -7.58 2.87 9.09
N THR A 129 -8.49 3.79 8.85
CA THR A 129 -8.18 5.20 8.65
C THR A 129 -8.54 5.98 9.91
N GLY A 130 -7.85 7.09 10.14
CA GLY A 130 -8.25 8.05 11.16
C GLY A 130 -9.60 8.71 10.81
N SER A 131 -10.09 9.57 11.70
CA SER A 131 -11.21 10.44 11.35
C SER A 131 -10.82 11.28 10.13
N PRO A 132 -11.69 11.38 9.10
CA PRO A 132 -11.40 12.22 7.97
C PRO A 132 -11.22 13.67 8.46
N PRO A 133 -10.27 14.43 7.91
CA PRO A 133 -10.21 15.86 8.17
C PRO A 133 -11.53 16.50 7.71
N PRO A 134 -11.92 17.67 8.26
CA PRO A 134 -13.03 18.44 7.71
C PRO A 134 -12.81 18.66 6.22
N LEU A 135 -13.72 18.15 5.38
CA LEU A 135 -13.62 18.29 3.93
C LEU A 135 -14.25 19.62 3.52
N ASP A 136 -13.41 20.57 3.13
CA ASP A 136 -13.86 21.77 2.42
C ASP A 136 -13.77 21.53 0.92
N LEU A 137 -14.89 21.08 0.34
CA LEU A 137 -14.98 20.76 -1.09
C LEU A 137 -14.68 21.98 -1.98
N GLU A 138 -15.01 23.19 -1.52
CA GLU A 138 -14.84 24.43 -2.29
C GLU A 138 -13.35 24.81 -2.33
N ALA A 139 -12.68 24.75 -1.17
CA ALA A 139 -11.24 24.97 -1.10
C ALA A 139 -10.41 23.94 -1.89
N GLU A 140 -10.81 22.66 -1.87
CA GLU A 140 -10.13 21.62 -2.66
C GLU A 140 -10.37 21.79 -4.16
N PHE A 141 -11.59 22.13 -4.59
CA PHE A 141 -11.86 22.41 -5.99
C PHE A 141 -11.00 23.59 -6.49
N ASP A 142 -10.92 24.67 -5.71
CA ASP A 142 -10.06 25.82 -6.01
C ASP A 142 -8.57 25.47 -6.04
N ARG A 143 -8.11 24.52 -5.22
CA ARG A 143 -6.72 24.06 -5.23
C ARG A 143 -6.42 23.25 -6.49
N VAL A 144 -7.29 22.31 -6.85
CA VAL A 144 -7.14 21.46 -8.03
C VAL A 144 -7.18 22.29 -9.31
N MET A 145 -8.11 23.24 -9.42
CA MET A 145 -8.24 24.11 -10.59
C MET A 145 -7.09 25.10 -10.76
N ARG A 146 -6.32 25.41 -9.71
CA ARG A 146 -5.13 26.28 -9.80
C ARG A 146 -3.90 25.62 -10.43
N HIS A 147 -3.91 24.30 -10.57
CA HIS A 147 -2.80 23.51 -11.11
C HIS A 147 -3.14 22.79 -12.43
N GLN A 148 -4.27 23.15 -13.06
CA GLN A 148 -4.59 22.84 -14.47
C GLN A 148 -4.25 24.03 -15.36
#